data_AF-B6Y755-F1
#
_entry.id   AF-B6Y755-F1
#
_cell.length_a   1.000
_cell.length_b   1.000
_cell.length_c   1.000
_cell.angle_alpha   90.00
_cell.angle_beta   90.00
_cell.angle_gamma   90.00
#
_symmetry.space_group_name_H-M   'P 1'
#
loop_
_entity.id
_entity.type
_entity.pdbx_description
1 polymer ?
#
loop_
_entity_poly.entity_id
_entity_poly.type
_entity_poly.pdbx_seq_one_letter_code
_entity_poly.pdbx_strand_id
1 'polypeptide(L)'
;MASLTFKDNSGGNVPSPNIKSIIYEDAAQNKYTFGVDNATNVFNTFKYEPNGAAEIDYSATATKFMTGGAIATLLGIGTNVDAIKTKTDSIPADLSADLVTIKTQVGTDLISGIKAKTDKITDTLGADVTAIKAKTDTIPADLTAKVTAIETATNSANLGDKVTAIQTKTDKITDTLGADVTAIKAKTDKMPADLGTELGNLAKSADVTAIKAKTDTIPADLTAKVTAIETATNSANLGDKVTAIQTKTDKITDTLGADVTAIKAKTDKMPADLGTELGNLAKSAELAPLAKSADVTAIKAKTDTIPADLTAKVTAIETATNSANLGDKVTAIQTKTDKITDTLGADVTAIKAKTDKMPADLNAELIKLTTIGNAINGNGNVTEAAKAVLESSFKKAIKEAGEDGSEWLKNEIKEIVSQPSFEIPTDSSSPLSWDW
;
A
#
# COMPACT_ATOMS: atom_id res chain seq x y z
N MET A 1 -105.68 196.82 -76.62
CA MET A 1 -104.46 196.02 -76.41
C MET A 1 -104.72 195.11 -75.22
N ALA A 2 -104.32 193.83 -75.27
CA ALA A 2 -104.39 192.94 -74.11
C ALA A 2 -103.38 193.40 -73.04
N SER A 3 -103.69 193.19 -71.76
CA SER A 3 -102.82 193.56 -70.64
C SER A 3 -102.62 192.38 -69.70
N LEU A 4 -101.41 192.26 -69.15
CA LEU A 4 -101.11 191.29 -68.10
C LEU A 4 -100.70 192.06 -66.86
N THR A 5 -101.37 191.75 -65.76
CA THR A 5 -101.21 192.45 -64.50
C THR A 5 -100.94 191.46 -63.38
N PHE A 6 -99.95 191.77 -62.56
CA PHE A 6 -99.61 191.01 -61.37
C PHE A 6 -100.04 191.78 -60.13
N LYS A 7 -100.76 191.10 -59.23
CA LYS A 7 -101.35 191.71 -58.04
C LYS A 7 -100.82 191.06 -56.77
N ASP A 8 -100.60 191.91 -55.77
CA ASP A 8 -100.28 191.49 -54.40
C ASP A 8 -101.54 191.37 -53.52
N ASN A 9 -101.33 191.12 -52.22
CA ASN A 9 -102.39 191.01 -51.19
C ASN A 9 -103.30 192.25 -51.08
N SER A 10 -102.87 193.40 -51.59
CA SER A 10 -103.57 194.68 -51.50
C SER A 10 -104.33 195.02 -52.78
N GLY A 11 -104.23 194.17 -53.81
CA GLY A 11 -104.73 194.46 -55.16
C GLY A 11 -103.90 195.49 -55.92
N GLY A 12 -102.70 195.84 -55.43
CA GLY A 12 -101.76 196.77 -56.07
C GLY A 12 -101.01 196.12 -57.22
N ASN A 13 -100.72 196.87 -58.29
CA ASN A 13 -99.83 196.39 -59.36
C ASN A 13 -98.42 196.28 -58.78
N VAL A 14 -97.85 195.08 -58.81
CA VAL A 14 -96.49 194.84 -58.31
C VAL A 14 -95.60 194.25 -59.40
N PRO A 15 -94.36 194.74 -59.57
CA PRO A 15 -93.34 194.06 -60.37
C PRO A 15 -92.68 192.89 -59.61
N SER A 16 -93.29 192.42 -58.53
CA SER A 16 -92.61 191.69 -57.46
C SER A 16 -92.89 190.18 -57.49
N PRO A 17 -91.94 189.31 -57.07
CA PRO A 17 -92.14 187.86 -56.89
C PRO A 17 -93.23 187.44 -55.88
N ASN A 18 -93.94 188.38 -55.25
CA ASN A 18 -95.06 188.10 -54.34
C ASN A 18 -96.42 188.14 -55.08
N ILE A 19 -96.49 187.44 -56.20
CA ILE A 19 -97.69 187.39 -57.05
C ILE A 19 -98.70 186.44 -56.40
N LYS A 20 -99.80 186.99 -55.87
CA LYS A 20 -100.91 186.20 -55.32
C LYS A 20 -102.05 186.03 -56.32
N SER A 21 -102.17 186.95 -57.27
CA SER A 21 -102.99 186.70 -58.45
C SER A 21 -102.36 187.28 -59.70
N ILE A 22 -102.53 186.53 -60.79
CA ILE A 22 -102.18 186.92 -62.14
C ILE A 22 -103.50 187.22 -62.83
N ILE A 23 -103.65 188.47 -63.28
CA ILE A 23 -104.84 188.90 -64.01
C ILE A 23 -104.42 189.20 -65.44
N TYR A 24 -104.92 188.40 -66.36
CA TYR A 24 -104.78 188.63 -67.79
C TYR A 24 -106.08 189.20 -68.33
N GLU A 25 -106.03 190.36 -68.98
CA GLU A 25 -107.16 190.92 -69.69
C GLU A 25 -106.89 190.88 -71.20
N ASP A 26 -107.74 190.19 -71.93
CA ASP A 26 -107.56 190.04 -73.38
C ASP A 26 -107.97 191.30 -74.15
N ALA A 27 -107.75 191.31 -75.47
CA ALA A 27 -108.09 192.45 -76.31
C ALA A 27 -109.62 192.71 -76.42
N ALA A 28 -110.45 191.74 -76.07
CA ALA A 28 -111.90 191.86 -75.99
C ALA A 28 -112.37 192.34 -74.61
N GLN A 29 -111.44 192.62 -73.69
CA GLN A 29 -111.64 193.02 -72.29
C GLN A 29 -112.21 191.91 -71.39
N ASN A 30 -112.04 190.65 -71.75
CA ASN A 30 -112.32 189.55 -70.81
C ASN A 30 -111.14 189.39 -69.85
N LYS A 31 -111.42 189.20 -68.55
CA LYS A 31 -110.40 189.03 -67.51
C LYS A 31 -110.30 187.58 -67.04
N TYR A 32 -109.08 187.10 -66.89
CA TYR A 32 -108.74 185.80 -66.34
C TYR A 32 -107.88 186.01 -65.12
N THR A 33 -108.36 185.60 -63.95
CA THR A 33 -107.65 185.72 -62.68
C THR A 33 -107.23 184.33 -62.22
N PHE A 34 -105.93 184.08 -62.21
CA PHE A 34 -105.33 182.92 -61.57
C PHE A 34 -104.77 183.35 -60.23
N GLY A 35 -105.34 182.86 -59.14
CA GLY A 35 -104.98 183.25 -57.80
C GLY A 35 -104.52 182.09 -56.94
N VAL A 36 -103.73 182.45 -55.95
CA VAL A 36 -103.39 181.62 -54.81
C VAL A 36 -104.40 181.94 -53.71
N ASP A 37 -105.13 180.94 -53.22
CA ASP A 37 -106.00 181.14 -52.06
C ASP A 37 -105.11 181.47 -50.84
N ASN A 38 -105.38 182.62 -50.22
CA ASN A 38 -104.58 183.19 -49.15
C ASN A 38 -104.47 182.26 -47.93
N ALA A 39 -105.45 181.38 -47.72
CA ALA A 39 -105.45 180.45 -46.61
C ALA A 39 -104.54 179.24 -46.81
N THR A 40 -104.33 178.79 -48.06
CA THR A 40 -103.62 177.53 -48.35
C THR A 40 -102.30 177.71 -49.08
N ASN A 41 -102.01 178.91 -49.62
CA ASN A 41 -100.85 179.17 -50.47
C ASN A 41 -100.75 178.22 -51.68
N VAL A 42 -101.87 177.64 -52.12
CA VAL A 42 -101.96 176.82 -53.34
C VAL A 42 -102.70 177.61 -54.43
N PHE A 43 -102.21 177.53 -55.69
CA PHE A 43 -102.89 178.10 -56.87
C PHE A 43 -104.20 177.35 -57.14
N ASN A 44 -105.22 177.74 -56.39
CA ASN A 44 -106.52 177.10 -56.39
C ASN A 44 -107.63 178.07 -56.83
N THR A 45 -107.31 179.34 -57.07
CA THR A 45 -108.27 180.30 -57.59
C THR A 45 -108.15 180.39 -59.10
N PHE A 46 -109.23 180.13 -59.82
CA PHE A 46 -109.30 180.45 -61.24
C PHE A 46 -110.66 181.08 -61.53
N LYS A 47 -110.64 182.35 -61.92
CA LYS A 47 -111.85 183.13 -62.20
C LYS A 47 -111.77 183.70 -63.60
N TYR A 48 -112.91 183.76 -64.27
CA TYR A 48 -113.05 184.29 -65.61
C TYR A 48 -114.21 185.29 -65.65
N GLU A 49 -113.94 186.53 -66.00
CA GLU A 49 -114.91 187.61 -66.06
C GLU A 49 -115.02 188.11 -67.51
N PRO A 50 -116.04 187.68 -68.27
CA PRO A 50 -116.22 188.11 -69.65
C PRO A 50 -116.68 189.57 -69.74
N ASN A 51 -116.30 190.29 -70.81
CA ASN A 51 -116.66 191.69 -71.01
C ASN A 51 -118.20 191.89 -71.04
N GLY A 52 -118.73 192.66 -70.10
CA GLY A 52 -120.16 192.92 -69.96
C GLY A 52 -120.96 191.82 -69.24
N ALA A 53 -120.31 190.82 -68.66
CA ALA A 53 -120.94 189.70 -67.93
C ALA A 53 -120.37 189.51 -66.52
N ALA A 54 -121.04 188.68 -65.72
CA ALA A 54 -120.60 188.36 -64.36
C ALA A 54 -119.41 187.38 -64.34
N GLU A 55 -118.54 187.52 -63.34
CA GLU A 55 -117.42 186.61 -63.06
C GLU A 55 -117.89 185.16 -62.84
N ILE A 56 -117.20 184.21 -63.48
CA ILE A 56 -117.35 182.77 -63.31
C ILE A 56 -116.16 182.25 -62.50
N ASP A 57 -116.45 181.57 -61.39
CA ASP A 57 -115.43 181.01 -60.51
C ASP A 57 -115.23 179.49 -60.76
N TYR A 58 -114.08 179.12 -61.33
CA TYR A 58 -113.64 177.76 -61.60
C TYR A 58 -112.73 177.18 -60.50
N SER A 59 -112.56 177.88 -59.38
CA SER A 59 -111.61 177.54 -58.31
C SER A 59 -111.83 176.14 -57.72
N ALA A 60 -113.07 175.65 -57.68
CA ALA A 60 -113.39 174.31 -57.19
C ALA A 60 -112.75 173.19 -58.04
N THR A 61 -112.69 173.37 -59.36
CA THR A 61 -112.07 172.41 -60.30
C THR A 61 -110.55 172.41 -60.14
N ALA A 62 -109.94 173.60 -60.04
CA ALA A 62 -108.51 173.75 -59.79
C ALA A 62 -108.10 173.10 -58.46
N THR A 63 -108.87 173.35 -57.41
CA THR A 63 -108.66 172.72 -56.10
C THR A 63 -108.70 171.20 -56.20
N LYS A 64 -109.69 170.62 -56.87
CA LYS A 64 -109.83 169.15 -56.99
C LYS A 64 -108.68 168.50 -57.78
N PHE A 65 -108.07 169.23 -58.72
CA PHE A 65 -106.86 168.77 -59.40
C PHE A 65 -105.66 168.78 -58.46
N MET A 66 -105.50 169.84 -57.66
CA MET A 66 -104.40 170.01 -56.71
C MET A 66 -104.53 169.15 -55.45
N THR A 67 -105.74 168.77 -55.05
CA THR A 67 -106.00 167.91 -53.87
C THR A 67 -106.38 166.48 -54.24
N GLY A 68 -106.53 166.17 -55.53
CA GLY A 68 -106.84 164.83 -56.03
C GLY A 68 -105.63 163.89 -55.94
N GLY A 69 -105.89 162.58 -55.75
CA GLY A 69 -104.87 161.54 -55.51
C GLY A 69 -103.76 161.37 -56.57
N ALA A 70 -103.82 162.08 -57.69
CA ALA A 70 -102.72 162.14 -58.67
C ALA A 70 -101.44 162.72 -58.06
N ILE A 71 -101.55 163.76 -57.22
CA ILE A 71 -100.38 164.34 -56.54
C ILE A 71 -99.85 163.42 -55.45
N ALA A 72 -100.73 162.70 -54.74
CA ALA A 72 -100.32 161.69 -53.76
C ALA A 72 -99.55 160.51 -54.40
N THR A 73 -99.95 160.09 -55.61
CA THR A 73 -99.23 159.06 -56.39
C THR A 73 -97.86 159.55 -56.84
N LEU A 74 -97.76 160.82 -57.26
CA LEU A 74 -96.49 161.45 -57.62
C LEU A 74 -95.54 161.58 -56.42
N LEU A 75 -96.08 161.88 -55.23
CA LEU A 75 -95.31 161.88 -53.98
C LEU A 75 -94.82 160.47 -53.57
N GLY A 76 -95.64 159.43 -53.79
CA GLY A 76 -95.24 158.02 -53.56
C GLY A 76 -94.14 157.52 -54.51
N ILE A 77 -94.08 158.04 -55.74
CA ILE A 77 -92.94 157.81 -56.64
C ILE A 77 -91.65 158.37 -56.02
N GLY A 78 -91.71 159.53 -55.36
CA GLY A 78 -90.57 160.10 -54.63
C GLY A 78 -90.01 159.13 -53.58
N THR A 79 -90.87 158.55 -52.73
CA THR A 79 -90.42 157.61 -51.68
C THR A 79 -89.79 156.32 -52.24
N ASN A 80 -90.31 155.80 -53.35
CA ASN A 80 -89.72 154.62 -54.00
C ASN A 80 -88.38 154.95 -54.66
N VAL A 81 -88.27 156.13 -55.29
CA VAL A 81 -87.00 156.62 -55.86
C VAL A 81 -85.95 156.82 -54.77
N ASP A 82 -86.33 157.35 -53.60
CA ASP A 82 -85.42 157.50 -52.46
C ASP A 82 -84.96 156.16 -51.90
N ALA A 83 -85.85 155.17 -51.80
CA ALA A 83 -85.51 153.81 -51.36
C ALA A 83 -84.60 153.09 -52.37
N ILE A 84 -84.87 153.24 -53.68
CA ILE A 84 -84.00 152.73 -54.75
C ILE A 84 -82.63 153.40 -54.66
N LYS A 85 -82.60 154.74 -54.58
CA LYS A 85 -81.37 155.52 -54.45
C LYS A 85 -80.55 155.07 -53.25
N THR A 86 -81.18 154.90 -52.08
CA THR A 86 -80.49 154.42 -50.87
C THR A 86 -79.86 153.05 -51.10
N LYS A 87 -80.59 152.10 -51.69
CA LYS A 87 -80.04 150.79 -52.03
C LYS A 87 -78.91 150.88 -53.05
N THR A 88 -79.07 151.70 -54.10
CA THR A 88 -78.06 151.88 -55.14
C THR A 88 -76.80 152.56 -54.61
N ASP A 89 -76.94 153.58 -53.75
CA ASP A 89 -75.82 154.29 -53.12
C ASP A 89 -75.05 153.39 -52.13
N SER A 90 -75.69 152.37 -51.55
CA SER A 90 -75.03 151.39 -50.67
C SER A 90 -74.23 150.30 -51.42
N ILE A 91 -74.56 149.98 -52.68
CA ILE A 91 -73.88 148.91 -53.45
C ILE A 91 -72.34 149.08 -53.48
N PRO A 92 -71.78 150.28 -53.75
CA PRO A 92 -70.32 150.46 -53.73
C PRO A 92 -69.69 150.17 -52.37
N ALA A 93 -70.38 150.51 -51.27
CA ALA A 93 -69.89 150.28 -49.91
C ALA A 93 -69.93 148.78 -49.55
N ASP A 94 -71.04 148.10 -49.87
CA ASP A 94 -71.21 146.67 -49.61
C ASP A 94 -70.19 145.83 -50.40
N LEU A 95 -70.02 146.12 -51.71
CA LEU A 95 -69.01 145.45 -52.53
C LEU A 95 -67.58 145.73 -52.03
N SER A 96 -67.32 146.93 -51.52
CA SER A 96 -66.02 147.26 -50.93
C SER A 96 -65.76 146.46 -49.65
N ALA A 97 -66.79 146.31 -48.80
CA ALA A 97 -66.70 145.53 -47.57
C ALA A 97 -66.52 144.03 -47.84
N ASP A 98 -67.25 143.48 -48.81
CA ASP A 98 -67.10 142.09 -49.26
C ASP A 98 -65.70 141.86 -49.84
N LEU A 99 -65.21 142.77 -50.67
CA LEU A 99 -63.86 142.68 -51.24
C LEU A 99 -62.78 142.72 -50.15
N VAL A 100 -62.93 143.57 -49.13
CA VAL A 100 -62.03 143.60 -47.97
C VAL A 100 -62.08 142.27 -47.20
N THR A 101 -63.28 141.72 -47.00
CA THR A 101 -63.48 140.44 -46.30
C THR A 101 -62.82 139.29 -47.08
N ILE A 102 -63.05 139.21 -48.39
CA ILE A 102 -62.44 138.20 -49.27
C ILE A 102 -60.92 138.37 -49.28
N LYS A 103 -60.41 139.60 -49.41
CA LYS A 103 -58.97 139.87 -49.40
C LYS A 103 -58.31 139.46 -48.10
N THR A 104 -59.00 139.65 -46.97
CA THR A 104 -58.52 139.21 -45.65
C THR A 104 -58.56 137.68 -45.57
N GLN A 105 -59.73 137.06 -45.78
CA GLN A 105 -59.90 135.61 -45.67
C GLN A 105 -58.96 134.82 -46.60
N VAL A 106 -58.80 135.27 -47.85
CA VAL A 106 -57.92 134.62 -48.83
C VAL A 106 -56.46 135.01 -48.58
N GLY A 107 -56.19 136.32 -48.51
CA GLY A 107 -54.84 136.87 -48.47
C GLY A 107 -54.10 136.61 -47.16
N THR A 108 -54.74 136.87 -46.03
CA THR A 108 -54.10 136.70 -44.72
C THR A 108 -54.33 135.29 -44.18
N ASP A 109 -55.56 134.80 -44.16
CA ASP A 109 -55.85 133.62 -43.34
C ASP A 109 -55.53 132.32 -44.07
N LEU A 110 -56.10 132.14 -45.27
CA LEU A 110 -55.89 130.92 -46.06
C LEU A 110 -54.46 130.83 -46.58
N ILE A 111 -53.94 131.87 -47.22
CA ILE A 111 -52.58 131.85 -47.79
C ILE A 111 -51.53 131.73 -46.69
N SER A 112 -51.63 132.45 -45.56
CA SER A 112 -50.65 132.30 -44.47
C SER A 112 -50.78 130.95 -43.78
N GLY A 113 -52.01 130.43 -43.60
CA GLY A 113 -52.24 129.10 -43.04
C GLY A 113 -51.67 127.98 -43.92
N ILE A 114 -51.83 128.07 -45.24
CA ILE A 114 -51.21 127.16 -46.21
C ILE A 114 -49.69 127.28 -46.12
N LYS A 115 -49.15 128.50 -46.14
CA LYS A 115 -47.71 128.73 -46.03
C LYS A 115 -47.13 128.12 -44.76
N ALA A 116 -47.75 128.34 -43.60
CA ALA A 116 -47.28 127.78 -42.33
C ALA A 116 -47.29 126.25 -42.32
N LYS A 117 -48.31 125.61 -42.93
CA LYS A 117 -48.36 124.14 -43.07
C LYS A 117 -47.27 123.65 -44.04
N THR A 118 -47.05 124.34 -45.15
CA THR A 118 -46.00 124.01 -46.13
C THR A 118 -44.61 124.15 -45.52
N ASP A 119 -44.34 125.23 -44.78
CA ASP A 119 -43.09 125.46 -44.09
C ASP A 119 -42.85 124.33 -43.06
N LYS A 120 -43.86 123.99 -42.25
CA LYS A 120 -43.78 122.86 -41.29
C LYS A 120 -43.50 121.51 -41.95
N ILE A 121 -44.12 121.22 -43.10
CA ILE A 121 -43.85 120.00 -43.88
C ILE A 121 -42.39 120.01 -44.37
N THR A 122 -41.92 121.15 -44.88
CA THR A 122 -40.56 121.32 -45.38
C THR A 122 -39.54 121.09 -44.28
N ASP A 123 -39.74 121.70 -43.11
CA ASP A 123 -38.86 121.53 -41.95
C ASP A 123 -38.83 120.08 -41.45
N THR A 124 -40.00 119.43 -41.36
CA THR A 124 -40.11 118.04 -40.90
C THR A 124 -39.41 117.08 -41.86
N LEU A 125 -39.67 117.21 -43.16
CA LEU A 125 -39.03 116.38 -44.19
C LEU A 125 -37.52 116.65 -44.26
N GLY A 126 -37.09 117.90 -44.11
CA GLY A 126 -35.67 118.26 -44.07
C GLY A 126 -34.94 117.59 -42.89
N ALA A 127 -35.56 117.60 -41.71
CA ALA A 127 -35.03 116.93 -40.53
C ALA A 127 -34.96 115.41 -40.71
N ASP A 128 -36.04 114.79 -41.20
CA ASP A 128 -36.10 113.34 -41.44
C ASP A 128 -35.06 112.90 -42.48
N VAL A 129 -34.92 113.62 -43.59
CA VAL A 129 -33.90 113.34 -44.61
C VAL A 129 -32.49 113.46 -44.03
N THR A 130 -32.24 114.47 -43.19
CA THR A 130 -30.94 114.64 -42.54
C THR A 130 -30.64 113.48 -41.57
N ALA A 131 -31.63 113.06 -40.77
CA ALA A 131 -31.48 111.94 -39.84
C ALA A 131 -31.29 110.60 -40.56
N ILE A 132 -32.04 110.36 -41.64
CA ILE A 132 -31.88 109.18 -42.50
C ILE A 132 -30.50 109.18 -43.13
N LYS A 133 -30.06 110.31 -43.68
CA LYS A 133 -28.73 110.45 -44.29
C LYS A 133 -27.63 110.15 -43.26
N ALA A 134 -27.72 110.70 -42.06
CA ALA A 134 -26.75 110.43 -41.00
C ALA A 134 -26.65 108.93 -40.67
N LYS A 135 -27.79 108.23 -40.54
CA LYS A 135 -27.80 106.78 -40.30
C LYS A 135 -27.28 105.98 -41.50
N THR A 136 -27.62 106.40 -42.71
CA THR A 136 -27.17 105.72 -43.93
C THR A 136 -25.67 105.90 -44.15
N ASP A 137 -25.13 107.10 -43.88
CA ASP A 137 -23.71 107.41 -44.03
C ASP A 137 -22.83 106.62 -43.04
N THR A 138 -23.37 106.17 -41.89
CA THR A 138 -22.64 105.34 -40.91
C THR A 138 -22.63 103.83 -41.23
N ILE A 139 -23.60 103.33 -42.00
CA ILE A 139 -23.72 101.89 -42.33
C ILE A 139 -22.44 101.32 -42.96
N PRO A 140 -21.79 101.96 -43.96
CA PRO A 140 -20.58 101.43 -44.57
C PRO A 140 -19.42 101.27 -43.58
N ALA A 141 -19.23 102.26 -42.70
CA ALA A 141 -18.17 102.23 -41.69
C ALA A 141 -18.42 101.14 -40.65
N ASP A 142 -19.65 101.01 -40.15
CA ASP A 142 -20.04 99.97 -39.19
C ASP A 142 -19.89 98.57 -39.76
N LEU A 143 -20.33 98.35 -41.01
CA LEU A 143 -20.17 97.08 -41.69
C LEU A 143 -18.69 96.75 -41.91
N THR A 144 -17.89 97.73 -42.34
CA THR A 144 -16.45 97.55 -42.52
C THR A 144 -15.79 97.15 -41.20
N ALA A 145 -16.08 97.86 -40.10
CA ALA A 145 -15.54 97.54 -38.79
C ALA A 145 -15.94 96.13 -38.32
N LYS A 146 -17.19 95.72 -38.52
CA LYS A 146 -17.66 94.37 -38.19
C LYS A 146 -16.97 93.29 -39.03
N VAL A 147 -16.83 93.51 -40.34
CA VAL A 147 -16.13 92.58 -41.24
C VAL A 147 -14.66 92.45 -40.85
N THR A 148 -13.97 93.56 -40.63
CA THR A 148 -12.56 93.55 -40.18
C THR A 148 -12.38 92.85 -38.83
N ALA A 149 -13.32 93.03 -37.89
CA ALA A 149 -13.28 92.33 -36.60
C ALA A 149 -13.45 90.81 -36.77
N ILE A 150 -14.36 90.37 -37.66
CA ILE A 150 -14.56 88.96 -37.99
C ILE A 150 -13.32 88.37 -38.67
N GLU A 151 -12.75 89.08 -39.66
CA GLU A 151 -11.53 88.67 -40.36
C GLU A 151 -10.36 88.56 -39.38
N THR A 152 -10.19 89.54 -38.49
CA THR A 152 -9.14 89.54 -37.47
C THR A 152 -9.30 88.37 -36.49
N ALA A 153 -10.51 88.13 -35.98
CA ALA A 153 -10.77 87.01 -35.07
C ALA A 153 -10.55 85.66 -35.76
N THR A 154 -10.97 85.53 -37.02
CA THR A 154 -10.80 84.31 -37.82
C THR A 154 -9.32 84.04 -38.12
N ASN A 155 -8.57 85.07 -38.51
CA ASN A 155 -7.15 84.98 -38.78
C ASN A 155 -6.33 84.75 -37.50
N SER A 156 -6.67 85.42 -36.39
CA SER A 156 -6.00 85.23 -35.09
C SER A 156 -6.27 83.85 -34.47
N ALA A 157 -7.38 83.19 -34.82
CA ALA A 157 -7.65 81.82 -34.40
C ALA A 157 -6.71 80.80 -35.06
N ASN A 158 -5.97 81.24 -36.09
CA ASN A 158 -4.92 80.51 -36.80
C ASN A 158 -5.34 79.08 -37.15
N LEU A 159 -6.57 78.97 -37.67
CA LEU A 159 -7.22 77.68 -37.91
C LEU A 159 -6.44 76.83 -38.91
N GLY A 160 -5.82 77.46 -39.91
CA GLY A 160 -4.91 76.79 -40.85
C GLY A 160 -3.73 76.13 -40.14
N ASP A 161 -3.01 76.86 -39.30
CA ASP A 161 -1.89 76.32 -38.52
C ASP A 161 -2.31 75.20 -37.56
N LYS A 162 -3.49 75.33 -36.93
CA LYS A 162 -4.05 74.27 -36.09
C LYS A 162 -4.39 73.01 -36.89
N VAL A 163 -4.99 73.16 -38.07
CA VAL A 163 -5.30 72.04 -38.98
C VAL A 163 -4.00 71.38 -39.44
N THR A 164 -3.00 72.15 -39.87
CA THR A 164 -1.69 71.63 -40.26
C THR A 164 -1.01 70.91 -39.09
N ALA A 165 -1.03 71.48 -37.88
CA ALA A 165 -0.45 70.85 -36.69
C ALA A 165 -1.17 69.54 -36.31
N ILE A 166 -2.49 69.47 -36.45
CA ILE A 166 -3.27 68.24 -36.28
C ILE A 166 -2.86 67.22 -37.35
N GLN A 167 -2.77 67.63 -38.62
CA GLN A 167 -2.36 66.75 -39.71
C GLN A 167 -0.98 66.16 -39.46
N THR A 168 0.02 66.99 -39.12
CA THR A 168 1.38 66.53 -38.82
C THR A 168 1.42 65.53 -37.65
N LYS A 169 0.62 65.75 -36.59
CA LYS A 169 0.52 64.80 -35.47
C LYS A 169 -0.12 63.48 -35.92
N THR A 170 -1.16 63.53 -36.73
CA THR A 170 -1.83 62.35 -37.30
C THR A 170 -0.90 61.56 -38.20
N ASP A 171 -0.14 62.23 -39.06
CA ASP A 171 0.84 61.58 -39.95
C ASP A 171 1.93 60.89 -39.12
N LYS A 172 2.47 61.57 -38.09
CA LYS A 172 3.47 60.98 -37.19
C LYS A 172 2.96 59.75 -36.44
N ILE A 173 1.69 59.77 -35.99
CA ILE A 173 1.04 58.61 -35.36
C ILE A 173 0.96 57.46 -36.37
N THR A 174 0.54 57.76 -37.60
CA THR A 174 0.40 56.78 -38.68
C THR A 174 1.74 56.13 -39.01
N ASP A 175 2.80 56.92 -39.16
CA ASP A 175 4.16 56.42 -39.44
C ASP A 175 4.69 55.56 -38.29
N THR A 176 4.50 56.01 -37.04
CA THR A 176 4.97 55.28 -35.85
C THR A 176 4.25 53.94 -35.73
N LEU A 177 2.92 53.93 -35.84
CA LEU A 177 2.14 52.70 -35.78
C LEU A 177 2.47 51.76 -36.95
N GLY A 178 2.69 52.29 -38.15
CA GLY A 178 3.10 51.50 -39.32
C GLY A 178 4.45 50.82 -39.11
N ALA A 179 5.43 51.54 -38.54
CA ALA A 179 6.74 51.00 -38.20
C ALA A 179 6.66 49.92 -37.12
N ASP A 180 5.89 50.17 -36.05
CA ASP A 180 5.70 49.22 -34.95
C ASP A 180 5.03 47.93 -35.44
N VAL A 181 3.96 48.04 -36.24
CA VAL A 181 3.27 46.89 -36.84
C VAL A 181 4.22 46.09 -37.73
N THR A 182 5.04 46.76 -38.54
CA THR A 182 6.03 46.09 -39.39
C THR A 182 7.09 45.36 -38.57
N ALA A 183 7.60 45.98 -37.50
CA ALA A 183 8.59 45.39 -36.61
C ALA A 183 8.03 44.19 -35.83
N ILE A 184 6.80 44.29 -35.33
CA ILE A 184 6.09 43.20 -34.67
C ILE A 184 5.88 42.06 -35.65
N LYS A 185 5.39 42.35 -36.86
CA LYS A 185 5.20 41.35 -37.90
C LYS A 185 6.50 40.62 -38.24
N ALA A 186 7.60 41.33 -38.40
CA ALA A 186 8.90 40.72 -38.67
C ALA A 186 9.37 39.79 -37.54
N LYS A 187 9.15 40.17 -36.26
CA LYS A 187 9.44 39.29 -35.12
C LYS A 187 8.53 38.06 -35.11
N THR A 188 7.22 38.25 -35.29
CA THR A 188 6.24 37.17 -35.31
C THR A 188 6.49 36.18 -36.45
N ASP A 189 6.80 36.67 -37.66
CA ASP A 189 7.10 35.84 -38.83
C ASP A 189 8.41 35.04 -38.63
N LYS A 190 9.34 35.54 -37.81
CA LYS A 190 10.62 34.90 -37.52
C LYS A 190 10.55 33.86 -36.39
N MET A 191 9.59 33.96 -35.48
CA MET A 191 9.41 33.02 -34.35
C MET A 191 9.37 31.54 -34.75
N PRO A 192 8.63 31.11 -35.80
CA PRO A 192 8.60 29.69 -36.19
C PRO A 192 9.97 29.16 -36.60
N ALA A 193 10.78 29.96 -37.30
CA ALA A 193 12.12 29.58 -37.74
C ALA A 193 13.10 29.50 -36.56
N ASP A 194 13.02 30.46 -35.64
CA ASP A 194 13.86 30.49 -34.44
C ASP A 194 13.54 29.29 -33.52
N LEU A 195 12.24 29.03 -33.26
CA LEU A 195 11.79 27.84 -32.50
C LEU A 195 12.19 26.53 -33.18
N GLY A 196 12.05 26.45 -34.51
CA GLY A 196 12.48 25.28 -35.27
C GLY A 196 14.00 25.03 -35.14
N THR A 197 14.79 26.10 -35.10
CA THR A 197 16.25 26.02 -34.90
C THR A 197 16.60 25.56 -33.49
N GLU A 198 15.97 26.12 -32.45
CA GLU A 198 16.18 25.70 -31.07
C GLU A 198 15.82 24.23 -30.86
N LEU A 199 14.67 23.79 -31.37
CA LEU A 199 14.22 22.40 -31.25
C LEU A 199 15.16 21.43 -31.98
N GLY A 200 15.63 21.83 -33.17
CA GLY A 200 16.62 21.08 -33.93
C GLY A 200 17.98 20.97 -33.22
N ASN A 201 18.42 22.05 -32.57
CA ASN A 201 19.65 22.06 -31.77
C ASN A 201 19.52 21.18 -30.53
N LEU A 202 18.38 21.23 -29.84
CA LEU A 202 18.10 20.37 -28.68
C LEU A 202 18.13 18.89 -29.07
N ALA A 203 17.48 18.52 -30.18
CA ALA A 203 17.47 17.15 -30.68
C ALA A 203 18.87 16.63 -31.05
N LYS A 204 19.76 17.52 -31.51
CA LYS A 204 21.16 17.22 -31.84
C LYS A 204 22.12 17.38 -30.65
N SER A 205 21.62 17.81 -29.49
CA SER A 205 22.47 18.03 -28.33
C SER A 205 23.16 16.73 -27.92
N ALA A 206 24.38 16.87 -27.40
CA ALA A 206 25.15 15.75 -26.89
C ALA A 206 24.39 15.01 -25.79
N ASP A 207 23.63 15.74 -24.96
CA ASP A 207 22.84 15.15 -23.87
C ASP A 207 21.70 14.27 -24.39
N VAL A 208 20.87 14.77 -25.33
CA VAL A 208 19.79 13.97 -25.93
C VAL A 208 20.36 12.75 -26.66
N THR A 209 21.47 12.94 -27.38
CA THR A 209 22.16 11.84 -28.06
C THR A 209 22.70 10.80 -27.08
N ALA A 210 23.31 11.23 -25.97
CA ALA A 210 23.85 10.35 -24.94
C ALA A 210 22.75 9.62 -24.16
N ILE A 211 21.64 10.29 -23.85
CA ILE A 211 20.45 9.68 -23.25
C ILE A 211 19.90 8.61 -24.18
N LYS A 212 19.76 8.93 -25.47
CA LYS A 212 19.31 7.98 -26.48
C LYS A 212 20.24 6.77 -26.57
N ALA A 213 21.55 6.99 -26.65
CA ALA A 213 22.55 5.92 -26.68
C ALA A 213 22.46 5.02 -25.43
N LYS A 214 22.39 5.59 -24.23
CA LYS A 214 22.22 4.82 -22.98
C LYS A 214 20.90 4.05 -22.95
N THR A 215 19.81 4.66 -23.44
CA THR A 215 18.50 4.02 -23.48
C THR A 215 18.50 2.84 -24.47
N ASP A 216 19.12 3.03 -25.63
CA ASP A 216 19.24 2.01 -26.68
C ASP A 216 20.15 0.84 -26.22
N THR A 217 21.08 1.03 -25.28
CA THR A 217 21.94 -0.06 -24.74
C THR A 217 21.31 -0.84 -23.57
N ILE A 218 20.33 -0.29 -22.86
CA ILE A 218 19.67 -0.97 -21.71
C ILE A 218 19.19 -2.39 -22.06
N PRO A 219 18.50 -2.63 -23.19
CA PRO A 219 18.03 -3.97 -23.53
C PRO A 219 19.17 -4.98 -23.68
N ALA A 220 20.25 -4.60 -24.39
CA ALA A 220 21.40 -5.47 -24.61
C ALA A 220 22.14 -5.78 -23.29
N ASP A 221 22.32 -4.78 -22.42
CA ASP A 221 22.94 -4.95 -21.11
C ASP A 221 22.13 -5.88 -20.21
N LEU A 222 20.80 -5.73 -20.19
CA LEU A 222 19.92 -6.62 -19.44
C LEU A 222 19.98 -8.05 -19.98
N THR A 223 19.92 -8.23 -21.30
CA THR A 223 20.05 -9.55 -21.93
C THR A 223 21.38 -10.19 -21.54
N ALA A 224 22.51 -9.47 -21.65
CA ALA A 224 23.82 -9.99 -21.28
C ALA A 224 23.88 -10.41 -19.80
N LYS A 225 23.31 -9.61 -18.89
CA LYS A 225 23.24 -9.95 -17.45
C LYS A 225 22.39 -11.18 -17.19
N VAL A 226 21.22 -11.30 -17.83
CA VAL A 226 20.33 -12.47 -17.70
C VAL A 226 21.04 -13.73 -18.20
N THR A 227 21.64 -13.69 -19.39
CA THR A 227 22.40 -14.82 -19.94
C THR A 227 23.59 -15.21 -19.06
N ALA A 228 24.29 -14.24 -18.45
CA ALA A 228 25.36 -14.53 -17.51
C ALA A 228 24.86 -15.25 -16.25
N ILE A 229 23.70 -14.85 -15.71
CA ILE A 229 23.04 -15.51 -14.58
C ILE A 229 22.60 -16.92 -14.95
N GLU A 230 21.95 -17.11 -16.11
CA GLU A 230 21.55 -18.42 -16.62
C GLU A 230 22.76 -19.34 -16.78
N THR A 231 23.84 -18.84 -17.38
CA THR A 231 25.08 -19.60 -17.58
C THR A 231 25.73 -19.99 -16.25
N ALA A 232 25.82 -19.06 -15.29
CA ALA A 232 26.36 -19.33 -13.97
C ALA A 232 25.51 -20.35 -13.19
N THR A 233 24.19 -20.24 -13.28
CA THR A 233 23.23 -21.16 -12.65
C THR A 233 23.34 -22.56 -13.24
N ASN A 234 23.44 -22.66 -14.57
CA ASN A 234 23.61 -23.93 -15.28
C ASN A 234 25.00 -24.55 -15.01
N SER A 235 26.07 -23.74 -14.99
CA SER A 235 27.43 -24.21 -14.70
C SER A 235 27.62 -24.67 -13.26
N ALA A 236 26.85 -24.14 -12.30
CA ALA A 236 26.84 -24.62 -10.92
C ALA A 236 26.30 -26.05 -10.78
N ASN A 237 25.72 -26.58 -11.87
CA ASN A 237 25.26 -27.95 -12.05
C ASN A 237 24.39 -28.43 -10.88
N LEU A 238 23.49 -27.54 -10.44
CA LEU A 238 22.65 -27.76 -9.27
C LEU A 238 21.72 -28.96 -9.45
N GLY A 239 21.24 -29.19 -10.68
CA GLY A 239 20.46 -30.39 -11.04
C GLY A 239 21.24 -31.68 -10.82
N ASP A 240 22.49 -31.75 -11.29
CA ASP A 240 23.36 -32.92 -11.10
C ASP A 240 23.71 -33.12 -9.63
N LYS A 241 23.96 -32.05 -8.87
CA LYS A 241 24.19 -32.13 -7.42
C LYS A 241 22.97 -32.64 -6.66
N VAL A 242 21.77 -32.15 -6.98
CA VAL A 242 20.51 -32.64 -6.41
C VAL A 242 20.29 -34.12 -6.76
N THR A 243 20.53 -34.50 -8.01
CA THR A 243 20.43 -35.90 -8.46
C THR A 243 21.42 -36.79 -7.71
N ALA A 244 22.68 -36.37 -7.57
CA ALA A 244 23.70 -37.12 -6.84
C ALA A 244 23.38 -37.26 -5.35
N ILE A 245 22.80 -36.22 -4.72
CA ILE A 245 22.29 -36.31 -3.35
C ILE A 245 21.14 -37.32 -3.27
N GLN A 246 20.17 -37.24 -4.18
CA GLN A 246 19.04 -38.16 -4.22
C GLN A 246 19.50 -39.61 -4.34
N THR A 247 20.40 -39.92 -5.29
CA THR A 247 20.95 -41.28 -5.46
C THR A 247 21.67 -41.80 -4.21
N LYS A 248 22.41 -40.93 -3.50
CA LYS A 248 23.05 -41.32 -2.23
C LYS A 248 22.02 -41.61 -1.14
N THR A 249 20.99 -40.79 -1.04
CA THR A 249 19.88 -40.97 -0.09
C THR A 249 19.10 -42.27 -0.35
N ASP A 250 18.80 -42.56 -1.62
CA ASP A 250 18.11 -43.80 -2.02
C ASP A 250 18.96 -45.02 -1.65
N LYS A 251 20.27 -44.99 -1.95
CA LYS A 251 21.19 -46.07 -1.58
C LYS A 251 21.30 -46.30 -0.07
N ILE A 252 21.30 -45.23 0.73
CA ILE A 252 21.26 -45.33 2.20
C ILE A 252 19.96 -46.00 2.64
N THR A 253 18.83 -45.59 2.05
CA THR A 253 17.51 -46.13 2.35
C THR A 253 17.45 -47.63 2.03
N ASP A 254 17.93 -48.05 0.87
CA ASP A 254 17.97 -49.45 0.46
C ASP A 254 18.89 -50.28 1.37
N THR A 255 20.08 -49.76 1.69
CA THR A 255 21.04 -50.46 2.56
C THR A 255 20.46 -50.67 3.96
N LEU A 256 19.89 -49.62 4.56
CA LEU A 256 19.25 -49.71 5.87
C LEU A 256 18.03 -50.64 5.83
N GLY A 257 17.23 -50.61 4.77
CA GLY A 257 16.12 -51.53 4.58
C GLY A 257 16.57 -52.99 4.52
N ALA A 258 17.66 -53.28 3.80
CA ALA A 258 18.24 -54.62 3.73
C ALA A 258 18.80 -55.08 5.09
N ASP A 259 19.54 -54.21 5.79
CA ASP A 259 20.10 -54.50 7.11
C ASP A 259 18.98 -54.79 8.13
N VAL A 260 17.94 -53.96 8.18
CA VAL A 260 16.77 -54.18 9.04
C VAL A 260 16.08 -55.49 8.69
N THR A 261 15.91 -55.81 7.41
CA THR A 261 15.32 -57.10 6.97
C THR A 261 16.17 -58.29 7.42
N ALA A 262 17.50 -58.21 7.29
CA ALA A 262 18.41 -59.27 7.70
C ALA A 262 18.45 -59.45 9.22
N ILE A 263 18.49 -58.35 9.98
CA ILE A 263 18.38 -58.36 11.45
C ILE A 263 17.06 -58.97 11.88
N LYS A 264 15.96 -58.57 11.25
CA LYS A 264 14.63 -59.15 11.51
C LYS A 264 14.63 -60.65 11.23
N ALA A 265 15.17 -61.09 10.10
CA ALA A 265 15.22 -62.51 9.77
C ALA A 265 16.08 -63.34 10.74
N LYS A 266 17.19 -62.79 11.26
CA LYS A 266 17.98 -63.44 12.33
C LYS A 266 17.21 -63.46 13.65
N THR A 267 16.62 -62.33 14.03
CA THR A 267 15.83 -62.19 15.27
C THR A 267 14.62 -63.13 15.28
N ASP A 268 13.90 -63.24 14.16
CA ASP A 268 12.75 -64.13 14.01
C ASP A 268 13.16 -65.63 14.04
N LYS A 269 14.40 -65.97 13.68
CA LYS A 269 14.94 -67.35 13.76
C LYS A 269 15.45 -67.73 15.16
N MET A 270 15.88 -66.76 15.96
CA MET A 270 16.44 -67.03 17.30
C MET A 270 15.54 -67.91 18.19
N PRO A 271 14.20 -67.73 18.27
CA PRO A 271 13.36 -68.61 19.07
C PRO A 271 13.39 -70.07 18.62
N ALA A 272 13.44 -70.31 17.30
CA ALA A 272 13.48 -71.66 16.73
C ALA A 272 14.86 -72.31 16.92
N ASP A 273 15.94 -71.54 16.75
CA ASP A 273 17.31 -71.99 16.97
C ASP A 273 17.54 -72.34 18.45
N LEU A 274 17.14 -71.43 19.36
CA LEU A 274 17.18 -71.68 20.80
C LEU A 274 16.29 -72.86 21.21
N GLY A 275 15.11 -73.00 20.60
CA GLY A 275 14.23 -74.15 20.81
C GLY A 275 14.88 -75.47 20.36
N THR A 276 15.61 -75.46 19.25
CA THR A 276 16.34 -76.63 18.73
C THR A 276 17.51 -76.98 19.63
N GLU A 277 18.30 -75.99 20.05
CA GLU A 277 19.44 -76.20 20.95
C GLU A 277 18.99 -76.72 22.33
N LEU A 278 17.92 -76.15 22.89
CA LEU A 278 17.31 -76.63 24.14
C LEU A 278 16.74 -78.04 23.98
N GLY A 279 16.13 -78.36 22.85
CA GLY A 279 15.65 -79.71 22.52
C GLY A 279 16.77 -80.74 22.38
N ASN A 280 17.91 -80.36 21.78
CA ASN A 280 19.10 -81.20 21.70
C ASN A 280 19.74 -81.41 23.07
N LEU A 281 19.80 -80.38 23.91
CA LEU A 281 20.28 -80.49 25.29
C LEU A 281 19.38 -81.44 26.10
N ALA A 282 18.06 -81.30 25.98
CA ALA A 282 17.08 -82.20 26.62
C ALA A 282 17.25 -83.66 26.16
N LYS A 283 17.42 -83.91 24.85
CA LYS A 283 17.71 -85.26 24.33
C LYS A 283 19.05 -85.81 24.83
N SER A 284 20.08 -84.98 24.96
CA SER A 284 21.38 -85.42 25.52
C SER A 284 21.27 -85.79 27.00
N ALA A 285 20.43 -85.07 27.77
CA ALA A 285 20.14 -85.39 29.16
C ALA A 285 19.28 -86.67 29.28
N GLU A 286 18.39 -86.92 28.32
CA GLU A 286 17.54 -88.12 28.26
C GLU A 286 18.27 -89.38 27.75
N LEU A 287 19.45 -89.24 27.13
CA LEU A 287 20.32 -90.35 26.71
C LEU A 287 21.33 -90.80 27.79
N ALA A 288 21.45 -90.08 28.90
CA ALA A 288 22.31 -90.46 30.03
C ALA A 288 21.89 -91.77 30.77
N PRO A 289 20.60 -92.20 30.81
CA PRO A 289 20.24 -93.48 31.41
C PRO A 289 20.32 -94.69 30.46
N LEU A 290 20.27 -94.49 29.13
CA LEU A 290 20.14 -95.62 28.18
C LEU A 290 21.46 -96.28 27.77
N ALA A 291 22.61 -95.61 27.92
CA ALA A 291 23.92 -96.23 27.68
C ALA A 291 24.37 -97.19 28.80
N LYS A 292 23.61 -97.30 29.90
CA LYS A 292 23.92 -98.24 31.01
C LYS A 292 23.03 -99.48 31.04
N SER A 293 21.91 -99.54 30.31
CA SER A 293 20.95 -100.65 30.49
C SER A 293 21.45 -101.97 29.89
N ALA A 294 22.14 -101.95 28.75
CA ALA A 294 22.72 -103.15 28.15
C ALA A 294 23.90 -103.70 28.98
N ASP A 295 24.79 -102.80 29.43
CA ASP A 295 25.92 -103.17 30.29
C ASP A 295 25.45 -103.65 31.67
N VAL A 296 24.43 -103.01 32.26
CA VAL A 296 23.85 -103.46 33.53
C VAL A 296 23.16 -104.81 33.38
N THR A 297 22.44 -105.07 32.29
CA THR A 297 21.85 -106.39 32.03
C THR A 297 22.92 -107.46 31.83
N ALA A 298 24.01 -107.16 31.11
CA ALA A 298 25.12 -108.10 30.92
C ALA A 298 25.92 -108.37 32.21
N ILE A 299 26.17 -107.33 33.01
CA ILE A 299 26.79 -107.44 34.34
C ILE A 299 25.88 -108.24 35.27
N LYS A 300 24.56 -107.97 35.26
CA LYS A 300 23.59 -108.71 36.06
C LYS A 300 23.53 -110.18 35.66
N ALA A 301 23.48 -110.50 34.36
CA ALA A 301 23.50 -111.88 33.89
C ALA A 301 24.77 -112.63 34.35
N LYS A 302 25.95 -112.01 34.24
CA LYS A 302 27.20 -112.60 34.76
C LYS A 302 27.21 -112.73 36.28
N THR A 303 26.67 -111.74 37.00
CA THR A 303 26.61 -111.75 38.47
C THR A 303 25.64 -112.82 38.99
N ASP A 304 24.49 -112.98 38.34
CA ASP A 304 23.47 -113.97 38.67
C ASP A 304 23.96 -115.41 38.39
N THR A 305 24.90 -115.60 37.46
CA THR A 305 25.54 -116.91 37.21
C THR A 305 26.65 -117.26 38.20
N ILE A 306 27.25 -116.27 38.90
CA ILE A 306 28.35 -116.54 39.85
C ILE A 306 27.95 -117.54 40.95
N PRO A 307 26.79 -117.41 41.63
CA PRO A 307 26.37 -118.38 42.64
C PRO A 307 26.23 -119.80 42.09
N ALA A 308 25.67 -119.96 40.89
CA ALA A 308 25.48 -121.26 40.25
C ALA A 308 26.83 -121.90 39.84
N ASP A 309 27.74 -121.11 39.24
CA ASP A 309 29.08 -121.56 38.87
C ASP A 309 29.93 -121.92 40.10
N LEU A 310 29.88 -121.12 41.16
CA LEU A 310 30.57 -121.42 42.42
C LEU A 310 30.03 -122.72 43.03
N THR A 311 28.70 -122.88 43.04
CA THR A 311 28.06 -124.11 43.56
C THR A 311 28.50 -125.32 42.75
N ALA A 312 28.48 -125.26 41.41
CA ALA A 312 28.93 -126.34 40.55
C ALA A 312 30.41 -126.69 40.76
N LYS A 313 31.28 -125.69 40.94
CA LYS A 313 32.70 -125.92 41.26
C LYS A 313 32.91 -126.51 42.65
N VAL A 314 32.18 -126.06 43.66
CA VAL A 314 32.26 -126.61 45.03
C VAL A 314 31.80 -128.07 45.04
N THR A 315 30.67 -128.39 44.40
CA THR A 315 30.19 -129.78 44.28
C THR A 315 31.19 -130.67 43.53
N ALA A 316 31.83 -130.16 42.47
CA ALA A 316 32.88 -130.90 41.76
C ALA A 316 34.12 -131.17 42.64
N ILE A 317 34.53 -130.21 43.48
CA ILE A 317 35.64 -130.36 44.44
C ILE A 317 35.26 -131.34 45.56
N GLU A 318 34.06 -131.25 46.12
CA GLU A 318 33.55 -132.20 47.13
C GLU A 318 33.50 -133.63 46.59
N THR A 319 33.03 -133.80 45.35
CA THR A 319 32.96 -135.11 44.70
C THR A 319 34.37 -135.67 44.41
N ALA A 320 35.29 -134.82 43.93
CA ALA A 320 36.69 -135.24 43.69
C ALA A 320 37.44 -135.57 44.99
N THR A 321 37.16 -134.85 46.09
CA THR A 321 37.79 -135.09 47.40
C THR A 321 37.25 -136.36 48.05
N ASN A 322 35.95 -136.65 47.91
CA ASN A 322 35.34 -137.86 48.46
C ASN A 322 35.62 -139.11 47.60
N SER A 323 35.86 -138.98 46.30
CA SER A 323 36.25 -140.09 45.42
C SER A 323 37.75 -140.45 45.49
N ALA A 324 38.58 -139.59 46.10
CA ALA A 324 40.01 -139.83 46.30
C ALA A 324 40.37 -140.84 47.41
N ASN A 325 39.37 -141.46 48.04
CA ASN A 325 39.52 -142.59 48.97
C ASN A 325 40.60 -142.37 50.05
N LEU A 326 40.70 -141.13 50.54
CA LEU A 326 41.66 -140.69 51.55
C LEU A 326 41.43 -141.43 52.89
N GLY A 327 40.18 -141.75 53.22
CA GLY A 327 39.84 -142.57 54.39
C GLY A 327 40.45 -143.98 54.32
N ASP A 328 40.37 -144.63 53.16
CA ASP A 328 40.95 -145.97 52.95
C ASP A 328 42.47 -145.94 53.00
N LYS A 329 43.10 -144.89 52.45
CA LYS A 329 44.57 -144.71 52.53
C LYS A 329 45.05 -144.42 53.95
N VAL A 330 44.34 -143.57 54.70
CA VAL A 330 44.67 -143.28 56.11
C VAL A 330 44.49 -144.54 56.97
N THR A 331 43.44 -145.33 56.74
CA THR A 331 43.21 -146.61 57.45
C THR A 331 44.29 -147.65 57.11
N ALA A 332 44.74 -147.70 55.84
CA ALA A 332 45.83 -148.58 55.42
C ALA A 332 47.20 -148.16 56.00
N ILE A 333 47.46 -146.85 56.13
CA ILE A 333 48.66 -146.31 56.79
C ILE A 333 48.62 -146.60 58.30
N GLN A 334 47.47 -146.39 58.95
CA GLN A 334 47.30 -146.67 60.38
C GLN A 334 47.55 -148.15 60.68
N THR A 335 46.92 -149.06 59.92
CA THR A 335 47.12 -150.50 60.07
C THR A 335 48.59 -150.92 59.88
N LYS A 336 49.33 -150.30 58.94
CA LYS A 336 50.76 -150.56 58.77
C LYS A 336 51.61 -150.01 59.93
N THR A 337 51.24 -148.85 60.46
CA THR A 337 51.93 -148.18 61.58
C THR A 337 51.75 -148.97 62.87
N ASP A 338 50.55 -149.47 63.13
CA ASP A 338 50.25 -150.32 64.29
C ASP A 338 51.06 -151.64 64.22
N LYS A 339 51.14 -152.25 63.02
CA LYS A 339 51.93 -153.47 62.81
C LYS A 339 53.44 -153.26 63.00
N ILE A 340 53.96 -152.09 62.60
CA ILE A 340 55.36 -151.71 62.83
C ILE A 340 55.60 -151.50 64.34
N THR A 341 54.66 -150.85 65.02
CA THR A 341 54.73 -150.60 66.47
C THR A 341 54.73 -151.92 67.25
N ASP A 342 53.87 -152.87 66.88
CA ASP A 342 53.82 -154.20 67.49
C ASP A 342 55.10 -155.01 67.24
N THR A 343 55.65 -154.95 66.02
CA THR A 343 56.87 -155.70 65.65
C THR A 343 58.09 -155.13 66.37
N LEU A 344 58.27 -153.80 66.38
CA LEU A 344 59.35 -153.15 67.12
C LEU A 344 59.21 -153.35 68.64
N GLY A 345 57.98 -153.32 69.17
CA GLY A 345 57.72 -153.62 70.59
C GLY A 345 58.12 -155.05 70.96
N ALA A 346 57.82 -156.03 70.10
CA ALA A 346 58.24 -157.42 70.29
C ALA A 346 59.76 -157.59 70.23
N ASP A 347 60.42 -156.96 69.25
CA ASP A 347 61.87 -157.02 69.10
C ASP A 347 62.60 -156.38 70.28
N VAL A 348 62.15 -155.21 70.74
CA VAL A 348 62.70 -154.52 71.92
C VAL A 348 62.50 -155.37 73.18
N THR A 349 61.34 -156.01 73.33
CA THR A 349 61.07 -156.91 74.48
C THR A 349 61.98 -158.14 74.44
N ALA A 350 62.21 -158.73 73.26
CA ALA A 350 63.10 -159.88 73.09
C ALA A 350 64.58 -159.52 73.32
N ILE A 351 65.04 -158.38 72.80
CA ILE A 351 66.39 -157.86 73.05
C ILE A 351 66.58 -157.55 74.52
N LYS A 352 65.60 -156.90 75.15
CA LYS A 352 65.63 -156.60 76.58
C LYS A 352 65.68 -157.88 77.42
N ALA A 353 64.89 -158.89 77.10
CA ALA A 353 64.92 -160.17 77.80
C ALA A 353 66.27 -160.91 77.67
N LYS A 354 66.96 -160.81 76.53
CA LYS A 354 68.32 -161.35 76.34
C LYS A 354 69.37 -160.55 77.13
N THR A 355 69.27 -159.22 77.08
CA THR A 355 70.18 -158.30 77.78
C THR A 355 70.05 -158.45 79.30
N ASP A 356 68.82 -158.59 79.81
CA ASP A 356 68.56 -158.76 81.23
C ASP A 356 69.00 -160.15 81.76
N LYS A 357 69.13 -161.17 80.90
CA LYS A 357 69.61 -162.52 81.26
C LYS A 357 71.13 -162.66 81.28
N MET A 358 71.85 -161.86 80.50
CA MET A 358 73.32 -161.93 80.41
C MET A 358 74.04 -161.83 81.77
N PRO A 359 73.68 -160.90 82.67
CA PRO A 359 74.36 -160.80 83.97
C PRO A 359 74.15 -162.06 84.83
N ALA A 360 72.96 -162.66 84.79
CA ALA A 360 72.62 -163.84 85.57
C ALA A 360 73.35 -165.09 85.05
N ASP A 361 73.44 -165.25 83.72
CA ASP A 361 74.10 -166.39 83.10
C ASP A 361 75.63 -166.32 83.33
N LEU A 362 76.24 -165.14 83.17
CA LEU A 362 77.65 -164.92 83.52
C LEU A 362 77.93 -165.20 85.00
N ASN A 363 77.04 -164.78 85.89
CA ASN A 363 77.19 -165.02 87.33
C ASN A 363 77.02 -166.50 87.70
N ALA A 364 76.17 -167.24 87.00
CA ALA A 364 76.00 -168.68 87.21
C ALA A 364 77.22 -169.49 86.75
N GLU A 365 77.87 -169.08 85.67
CA GLU A 365 79.15 -169.69 85.24
C GLU A 365 80.28 -169.39 86.21
N LEU A 366 80.32 -168.17 86.77
CA LEU A 366 81.26 -167.80 87.81
C LEU A 366 81.10 -168.68 89.07
N ILE A 367 79.87 -169.00 89.45
CA ILE A 367 79.58 -169.91 90.58
C ILE A 367 80.02 -171.35 90.29
N LYS A 368 79.84 -171.84 89.05
CA LYS A 368 80.35 -173.16 88.64
C LYS A 368 81.87 -173.22 88.74
N LEU A 369 82.56 -172.20 88.26
CA LEU A 369 84.03 -172.08 88.38
C LEU A 369 84.48 -172.03 89.84
N THR A 370 83.76 -171.29 90.68
CA THR A 370 84.10 -171.16 92.11
C THR A 370 83.91 -172.48 92.86
N THR A 371 82.88 -173.26 92.53
CA THR A 371 82.64 -174.55 93.18
C THR A 371 83.66 -175.60 92.74
N ILE A 372 84.10 -175.55 91.48
CA ILE A 372 85.22 -176.36 90.99
C ILE A 372 86.52 -175.96 91.71
N GLY A 373 86.74 -174.67 91.96
CA GLY A 373 87.89 -174.18 92.74
C GLY A 373 87.93 -174.78 94.16
N ASN A 374 86.78 -174.88 94.82
CA ASN A 374 86.70 -175.45 96.16
C ASN A 374 86.86 -176.98 96.19
N ALA A 375 86.69 -177.66 95.06
CA ALA A 375 86.99 -179.08 94.94
C ALA A 375 88.51 -179.36 94.83
N ILE A 376 89.36 -178.36 94.59
CA ILE A 376 90.77 -178.57 94.25
C ILE A 376 91.72 -178.34 95.45
N ASN A 377 91.35 -177.51 96.44
CA ASN A 377 92.34 -176.92 97.35
C ASN A 377 92.46 -177.52 98.76
N GLY A 378 91.98 -178.74 99.05
CA GLY A 378 92.12 -179.28 100.42
C GLY A 378 91.99 -180.79 100.60
N ASN A 379 93.13 -181.49 100.54
CA ASN A 379 93.51 -182.69 101.30
C ASN A 379 92.58 -183.92 101.37
N GLY A 380 93.06 -185.02 100.76
CA GLY A 380 92.87 -186.39 101.27
C GLY A 380 91.61 -187.11 100.79
N ASN A 381 91.81 -188.04 99.85
CA ASN A 381 90.84 -189.09 99.46
C ASN A 381 89.64 -188.62 98.60
N VAL A 382 89.88 -188.16 97.37
CA VAL A 382 88.86 -187.73 96.36
C VAL A 382 89.57 -187.59 94.99
N THR A 383 89.06 -187.82 93.76
CA THR A 383 87.72 -188.16 93.24
C THR A 383 87.86 -188.67 91.79
N GLU A 384 87.56 -189.94 91.50
CA GLU A 384 87.43 -190.43 90.12
C GLU A 384 86.30 -189.72 89.33
N ALA A 385 85.42 -188.98 90.01
CA ALA A 385 84.44 -188.10 89.35
C ALA A 385 85.04 -186.80 88.79
N ALA A 386 86.12 -186.25 89.37
CA ALA A 386 86.68 -184.96 88.93
C ALA A 386 87.37 -185.05 87.56
N LYS A 387 88.07 -186.16 87.31
CA LYS A 387 88.72 -186.39 86.01
C LYS A 387 87.72 -186.69 84.89
N ALA A 388 86.65 -187.47 85.19
CA ALA A 388 85.62 -187.82 84.21
C ALA A 388 84.68 -186.64 83.84
N VAL A 389 84.44 -185.70 84.75
CA VAL A 389 83.61 -184.49 84.47
C VAL A 389 84.40 -183.42 83.70
N LEU A 390 85.70 -183.25 83.99
CA LEU A 390 86.60 -182.39 83.20
C LEU A 390 86.77 -182.93 81.77
N GLU A 391 86.92 -184.24 81.60
CA GLU A 391 87.08 -184.86 80.29
C GLU A 391 85.78 -184.86 79.44
N SER A 392 84.60 -184.83 80.07
CA SER A 392 83.28 -184.68 79.43
C SER A 392 82.97 -183.23 79.02
N SER A 393 83.29 -182.25 79.89
CA SER A 393 83.00 -180.83 79.65
C SER A 393 83.90 -180.23 78.57
N PHE A 394 85.18 -180.63 78.53
CA PHE A 394 86.11 -180.21 77.48
C PHE A 394 85.70 -180.73 76.08
N LYS A 395 85.15 -181.94 75.98
CA LYS A 395 84.66 -182.48 74.69
C LYS A 395 83.38 -181.80 74.19
N LYS A 396 82.55 -181.23 75.05
CA LYS A 396 81.35 -180.48 74.65
C LYS A 396 81.68 -179.08 74.13
N ALA A 397 82.59 -178.38 74.82
CA ALA A 397 83.07 -177.06 74.40
C ALA A 397 83.72 -177.08 73.00
N ILE A 398 84.48 -178.15 72.67
CA ILE A 398 85.10 -178.32 71.34
C ILE A 398 84.06 -178.52 70.21
N LYS A 399 82.81 -178.92 70.51
CA LYS A 399 81.77 -179.20 69.49
C LYS A 399 80.84 -178.01 69.21
N GLU A 400 80.77 -177.02 70.12
CA GLU A 400 79.89 -175.84 70.00
C GLU A 400 80.64 -174.57 69.50
N ALA A 401 81.98 -174.57 69.48
CA ALA A 401 82.81 -173.39 69.20
C ALA A 401 83.18 -173.11 67.71
N GLY A 402 82.95 -174.03 66.77
CA GLY A 402 83.30 -173.80 65.35
C GLY A 402 84.82 -173.75 65.05
N GLU A 403 85.19 -173.72 63.75
CA GLU A 403 86.55 -173.98 63.24
C GLU A 403 87.64 -173.05 63.80
N ASP A 404 87.36 -171.75 63.98
CA ASP A 404 88.38 -170.77 64.40
C ASP A 404 88.66 -170.82 65.92
N GLY A 405 87.67 -171.15 66.74
CA GLY A 405 87.85 -171.36 68.18
C GLY A 405 88.68 -172.60 68.51
N SER A 406 88.74 -173.58 67.59
CA SER A 406 89.47 -174.84 67.77
C SER A 406 90.99 -174.71 67.62
N GLU A 407 91.49 -173.68 66.95
CA GLU A 407 92.93 -173.54 66.65
C GLU A 407 93.64 -172.74 67.74
N TRP A 408 93.00 -171.70 68.29
CA TRP A 408 93.49 -170.96 69.45
C TRP A 408 93.58 -171.86 70.69
N LEU A 409 92.53 -172.63 71.00
CA LEU A 409 92.52 -173.52 72.16
C LEU A 409 93.55 -174.67 72.02
N LYS A 410 93.82 -175.15 70.79
CA LYS A 410 94.84 -176.19 70.54
C LYS A 410 96.27 -175.69 70.70
N ASN A 411 96.54 -174.41 70.42
CA ASN A 411 97.85 -173.81 70.64
C ASN A 411 98.09 -173.47 72.12
N GLU A 412 97.09 -172.90 72.81
CA GLU A 412 97.21 -172.54 74.23
C GLU A 412 97.39 -173.79 75.13
N ILE A 413 96.70 -174.90 74.81
CA ILE A 413 96.86 -176.19 75.49
C ILE A 413 98.26 -176.78 75.22
N LYS A 414 98.87 -176.50 74.06
CA LYS A 414 100.24 -176.95 73.76
C LYS A 414 101.29 -176.21 74.59
N GLU A 415 101.02 -174.95 74.95
CA GLU A 415 101.89 -174.14 75.79
C GLU A 415 101.75 -174.50 77.28
N ILE A 416 100.51 -174.73 77.76
CA ILE A 416 100.25 -175.09 79.17
C ILE A 416 100.71 -176.52 79.50
N VAL A 417 100.59 -177.47 78.57
CA VAL A 417 101.05 -178.87 78.77
C VAL A 417 102.58 -179.00 78.62
N SER A 418 103.26 -177.96 78.11
CA SER A 418 104.73 -177.94 77.97
C SER A 418 105.46 -177.20 79.10
N GLN A 419 104.77 -176.56 80.05
CA GLN A 419 105.44 -175.86 81.15
C GLN A 419 105.74 -176.80 82.34
N PRO A 420 106.99 -176.85 82.82
CA PRO A 420 107.35 -177.58 84.02
C PRO A 420 106.89 -176.78 85.25
N SER A 421 106.17 -177.42 86.16
CA SER A 421 105.68 -176.91 87.46
C SER A 421 104.65 -175.78 87.44
N PHE A 422 103.40 -176.14 87.76
CA PHE A 422 102.32 -175.22 88.08
C PHE A 422 102.25 -175.04 89.61
N GLU A 423 102.64 -173.86 90.11
CA GLU A 423 102.40 -173.46 91.51
C GLU A 423 101.30 -172.39 91.55
N ILE A 424 100.26 -172.67 92.33
CA ILE A 424 99.08 -171.82 92.53
C ILE A 424 99.42 -170.74 93.58
N PRO A 425 99.28 -169.44 93.26
CA PRO A 425 99.44 -168.37 94.23
C PRO A 425 98.36 -168.42 95.30
N THR A 426 98.77 -168.39 96.58
CA THR A 426 97.93 -168.59 97.78
C THR A 426 97.44 -167.30 98.46
N ASP A 427 97.45 -166.14 97.80
CA ASP A 427 97.08 -164.85 98.42
C ASP A 427 95.94 -164.13 97.67
N SER A 428 94.95 -163.68 98.44
CA SER A 428 93.58 -163.35 98.07
C SER A 428 93.29 -161.84 97.96
N SER A 429 94.28 -161.01 97.67
CA SER A 429 94.20 -159.58 98.00
C SER A 429 94.50 -158.56 96.88
N SER A 430 94.24 -158.85 95.61
CA SER A 430 94.26 -157.79 94.56
C SER A 430 93.45 -158.12 93.30
N PRO A 431 92.52 -157.25 92.87
CA PRO A 431 91.67 -157.46 91.70
C PRO A 431 92.37 -156.94 90.44
N LEU A 432 92.34 -157.70 89.35
CA LEU A 432 92.82 -157.22 88.05
C LEU A 432 91.63 -156.99 87.13
N SER A 433 91.57 -155.74 86.68
CA SER A 433 90.47 -155.06 86.01
C SER A 433 90.17 -155.61 84.62
N TRP A 434 88.89 -155.57 84.29
CA TRP A 434 88.32 -155.71 82.95
C TRP A 434 88.22 -154.32 82.32
N ASP A 435 88.44 -154.22 81.02
CA ASP A 435 87.88 -153.15 80.17
C ASP A 435 87.46 -153.81 78.84
N TRP A 436 86.17 -153.64 78.50
CA TRP A 436 85.44 -154.36 77.45
C TRP A 436 85.70 -153.79 76.05
#